data_AF-A0A920NQ72-F1
#
_entry.id   AF-A0A920NQ72-F1
#
_cell.length_a   1.000
_cell.length_b   1.000
_cell.length_c   1.000
_cell.angle_alpha   90.00
_cell.angle_beta   90.00
_cell.angle_gamma   90.00
#
_symmetry.space_group_name_H-M   'P 1'
#
loop_
_entity.id
_entity.type
_entity.pdbx_description
1 polymer ?
#
loop_
_entity_poly.entity_id
_entity_poly.type
_entity_poly.pdbx_seq_one_letter_code
_entity_poly.pdbx_strand_id
1 'polypeptide(L)'
;MLFCLFLLVFLYSIWPLFNKTIFNPSNSQDTLDALERRKTLLYKEIQYIDAEYDIGNLDKNDYNLTRIELVQETSDIIAEIKLISSN
;
A
#
# COMPACT_ATOMS: atom_id res chain seq x y z
N MET A 1 14.38 5.73 -47.30
CA MET A 1 15.35 5.64 -46.17
C MET A 1 14.96 6.53 -44.99
N LEU A 2 14.77 7.85 -45.18
CA LEU A 2 14.50 8.78 -44.08
C LEU A 2 13.18 8.48 -43.32
N PHE A 3 12.14 8.06 -44.05
CA PHE A 3 10.86 7.63 -43.46
C PHE A 3 11.00 6.39 -42.55
N CYS A 4 11.86 5.44 -42.92
CA CYS A 4 12.10 4.24 -42.11
C CYS A 4 12.82 4.57 -40.80
N LEU A 5 13.77 5.51 -40.84
CA LEU A 5 14.47 5.98 -39.64
C LEU A 5 13.53 6.71 -38.67
N PHE A 6 12.63 7.54 -39.21
CA PHE A 6 11.62 8.23 -38.41
C PHE A 6 10.67 7.24 -37.72
N LEU A 7 10.23 6.21 -38.45
CA LEU A 7 9.38 5.16 -37.89
C LEU A 7 10.07 4.38 -36.76
N LEU A 8 11.38 4.13 -36.91
CA LEU A 8 12.19 3.42 -35.92
C LEU A 8 12.29 4.20 -34.60
N VAL A 9 12.57 5.50 -34.67
CA VAL A 9 12.66 6.39 -33.50
C VAL A 9 11.28 6.55 -32.84
N PHE A 10 10.23 6.67 -33.63
CA PHE A 10 8.85 6.77 -33.12
C PHE A 10 8.43 5.50 -32.38
N LEU A 11 8.67 4.32 -32.95
CA LEU A 11 8.41 3.04 -32.30
C LEU A 11 9.25 2.87 -31.03
N TYR A 12 10.52 3.26 -31.04
CA TYR A 12 11.40 3.22 -29.86
C TYR A 12 10.93 4.15 -28.74
N SER A 13 10.40 5.32 -29.09
CA SER A 13 9.88 6.31 -28.12
C SER A 13 8.58 5.86 -27.45
N ILE A 14 7.74 5.08 -28.16
CA ILE A 14 6.46 4.57 -27.65
C ILE A 14 6.63 3.17 -27.03
N TRP A 15 7.72 2.46 -27.35
CA TRP A 15 8.13 1.21 -26.71
C TRP A 15 8.05 1.22 -25.18
N PRO A 16 8.59 2.23 -24.44
CA PRO A 16 8.48 2.30 -22.98
C PRO A 16 7.06 2.48 -22.47
N LEU A 17 6.12 2.97 -23.30
CA LEU A 17 4.71 3.13 -22.93
C LEU A 17 3.97 1.79 -22.89
N PHE A 18 4.35 0.85 -23.77
CA PHE A 18 3.86 -0.52 -23.78
C PHE A 18 4.64 -1.42 -22.80
N ASN A 19 5.89 -1.08 -22.49
CA ASN A 19 6.70 -1.68 -21.43
C ASN A 19 6.38 -1.13 -20.03
N LYS A 20 5.13 -0.68 -19.80
CA LYS A 20 4.59 -0.44 -18.45
C LYS A 20 4.21 -1.75 -17.74
N THR A 21 4.82 -2.87 -18.11
CA THR A 21 5.00 -3.96 -17.16
C THR A 21 6.18 -3.54 -16.32
N ILE A 22 5.87 -2.94 -15.16
CA ILE A 22 6.79 -2.92 -14.03
C ILE A 22 7.31 -4.35 -13.95
N PHE A 23 8.58 -4.57 -14.30
CA PHE A 23 9.20 -5.88 -14.18
C PHE A 23 9.20 -6.14 -12.68
N ASN A 24 8.18 -6.85 -12.24
CA ASN A 24 7.96 -7.26 -10.88
C ASN A 24 8.65 -8.61 -10.74
N PRO A 25 9.88 -8.68 -10.20
CA PRO A 25 10.40 -9.94 -9.73
C PRO A 25 9.58 -10.30 -8.48
N SER A 26 8.52 -11.07 -8.68
CA SER A 26 7.60 -11.63 -7.67
C SER A 26 6.35 -10.80 -7.36
N ASN A 27 5.22 -11.31 -7.87
CA ASN A 27 3.85 -10.92 -7.52
C ASN A 27 3.55 -10.93 -6.00
N SER A 28 4.43 -11.51 -5.18
CA SER A 28 4.38 -11.52 -3.72
C SER A 28 5.10 -10.34 -3.04
N GLN A 29 6.15 -9.77 -3.62
CA GLN A 29 6.87 -8.64 -3.01
C GLN A 29 6.14 -7.31 -3.18
N ASP A 30 5.54 -7.04 -4.35
CA ASP A 30 4.74 -5.82 -4.55
C ASP A 30 3.46 -5.81 -3.69
N THR A 31 2.86 -6.98 -3.46
CA THR A 31 1.72 -7.11 -2.56
C THR A 31 2.14 -6.94 -1.11
N LEU A 32 3.27 -7.52 -0.69
CA LEU A 32 3.86 -7.29 0.64
C LEU A 32 4.24 -5.83 0.88
N ASP A 33 4.87 -5.16 -0.07
CA ASP A 33 5.21 -3.73 0.02
C ASP A 33 3.96 -2.86 0.14
N ALA A 34 2.91 -3.18 -0.62
CA ALA A 34 1.63 -2.49 -0.53
C ALA A 34 0.96 -2.72 0.85
N LEU A 35 1.04 -3.95 1.37
CA LEU A 35 0.54 -4.33 2.67
C LEU A 35 1.35 -3.68 3.82
N GLU A 36 2.66 -3.54 3.67
CA GLU A 36 3.53 -2.88 4.65
C GLU A 36 3.31 -1.37 4.69
N ARG A 37 3.05 -0.74 3.54
CA ARG A 37 2.59 0.66 3.48
C ARG A 37 1.23 0.84 4.16
N ARG A 38 0.28 -0.06 3.94
CA ARG A 38 -1.03 -0.03 4.63
C ARG A 38 -0.86 -0.19 6.14
N LYS A 39 -0.08 -1.18 6.59
CA LYS A 39 0.28 -1.36 8.01
C LYS A 39 0.83 -0.06 8.61
N THR A 40 1.75 0.61 7.92
CA THR A 40 2.35 1.87 8.39
C THR A 40 1.31 2.99 8.52
N LEU A 41 0.32 3.06 7.61
CA LEU A 41 -0.78 4.02 7.71
C LEU A 41 -1.68 3.72 8.91
N LEU A 42 -2.08 2.47 9.11
CA LEU A 42 -2.89 2.06 10.28
C LEU A 42 -2.18 2.37 11.61
N TYR A 43 -0.87 2.13 11.72
CA TYR A 43 -0.12 2.50 12.93
C TYR A 43 -0.10 4.01 13.19
N LYS A 44 -0.01 4.83 12.13
CA LYS A 44 -0.09 6.29 12.26
C LYS A 44 -1.49 6.74 12.69
N GLU A 45 -2.52 6.07 12.20
CA GLU A 45 -3.91 6.38 12.53
C GLU A 45 -4.24 6.01 13.98
N ILE A 46 -3.75 4.87 14.47
CA ILE A 46 -3.81 4.51 15.89
C ILE A 46 -3.08 5.57 16.73
N GLN A 47 -1.87 5.97 16.33
CA GLN A 47 -1.10 7.01 17.04
C GLN A 47 -1.82 8.36 17.04
N TYR A 48 -2.50 8.71 15.95
CA TYR A 48 -3.29 9.94 15.86
C TYR A 48 -4.48 9.92 16.82
N ILE A 49 -5.21 8.81 16.90
CA ILE A 49 -6.35 8.65 17.83
C ILE A 49 -5.87 8.62 19.29
N ASP A 50 -4.75 7.96 19.58
CA ASP A 50 -4.11 8.01 20.90
C ASP A 50 -3.76 9.46 21.28
N ALA A 51 -3.19 10.22 20.34
CA ALA A 51 -2.87 11.63 20.56
C ALA A 51 -4.12 12.51 20.74
N GLU A 52 -5.19 12.27 19.97
CA GLU A 52 -6.48 12.98 20.13
C GLU A 52 -7.16 12.70 21.47
N TYR A 53 -7.02 11.47 21.98
CA TYR A 53 -7.48 11.11 23.31
C TYR A 53 -6.62 11.76 24.41
N ASP A 54 -5.29 11.77 24.26
CA ASP A 54 -4.37 12.39 25.23
C ASP A 54 -4.56 13.90 25.37
N ILE A 55 -4.95 14.60 24.30
CA ILE A 55 -5.31 16.03 24.34
C ILE A 55 -6.74 16.28 24.87
N GLY A 56 -7.48 15.23 25.21
CA GLY A 56 -8.85 15.30 25.73
C GLY A 56 -9.91 15.66 24.68
N ASN A 57 -9.59 15.51 23.39
CA ASN A 57 -10.51 15.81 22.28
C ASN A 57 -11.45 14.64 21.95
N LEU A 58 -11.18 13.45 22.52
CA LEU A 58 -11.95 12.23 22.29
C LEU A 58 -12.49 11.68 23.63
N ASP A 59 -13.77 11.33 23.67
CA ASP A 59 -14.39 10.70 24.84
C ASP A 59 -13.88 9.26 25.02
N LYS A 60 -13.81 8.80 26.27
CA LYS A 60 -13.24 7.49 26.61
C LYS A 60 -14.02 6.31 26.05
N ASN A 61 -15.34 6.45 25.87
CA ASN A 61 -16.14 5.41 25.22
C ASN A 61 -15.84 5.34 23.72
N ASP A 62 -15.80 6.49 23.05
CA ASP A 62 -15.54 6.57 21.61
C ASP A 62 -14.10 6.16 21.27
N TYR A 63 -13.14 6.51 22.12
CA TYR A 63 -11.75 6.05 22.02
C TYR A 63 -11.64 4.53 22.10
N ASN A 64 -12.26 3.91 23.10
CA ASN A 64 -12.20 2.45 23.26
C ASN A 64 -12.87 1.71 22.10
N LEU A 65 -14.01 2.21 21.62
CA LEU A 65 -14.75 1.58 20.52
C LEU A 65 -13.93 1.64 19.22
N THR A 66 -13.41 2.81 18.89
CA THR A 66 -12.57 3.03 17.69
C THR A 66 -11.25 2.26 17.76
N ARG A 67 -10.62 2.20 18.93
CA ARG A 67 -9.38 1.44 19.15
C ARG A 67 -9.57 -0.05 18.96
N ILE A 68 -10.67 -0.62 19.47
CA ILE A 68 -10.97 -2.04 19.31
C ILE A 68 -11.18 -2.37 17.84
N GLU A 69 -11.93 -1.53 17.13
CA GLU A 69 -12.21 -1.72 15.70
C GLU A 69 -10.93 -1.66 14.85
N LEU A 70 -10.07 -0.66 15.07
CA LEU A 70 -8.78 -0.52 14.39
C LEU A 70 -7.80 -1.65 14.70
N VAL A 71 -7.75 -2.12 15.95
CA VAL A 71 -6.89 -3.25 16.33
C VAL A 71 -7.37 -4.54 15.67
N GLN A 72 -8.68 -4.72 15.54
CA GLN A 72 -9.26 -5.89 14.88
C GLN A 72 -8.98 -5.86 13.38
N GLU A 73 -9.18 -4.73 12.70
CA GLU A 73 -8.84 -4.56 11.28
C GLU A 73 -7.34 -4.76 11.03
N THR A 74 -6.49 -4.22 11.90
CA THR A 74 -5.02 -4.43 11.82
C THR A 74 -4.66 -5.91 11.96
N SER A 75 -5.33 -6.63 12.87
CA SER A 75 -5.11 -8.07 13.07
C SER A 75 -5.50 -8.89 11.84
N ASP A 76 -6.62 -8.56 11.20
CA ASP A 76 -7.10 -9.23 9.98
C ASP A 76 -6.13 -9.00 8.81
N ILE A 77 -5.65 -7.76 8.64
CA ILE A 77 -4.63 -7.42 7.63
C ILE A 77 -3.33 -8.20 7.90
N ILE A 78 -2.86 -8.29 9.14
CA ILE A 78 -1.65 -9.07 9.48
C ILE A 78 -1.86 -10.57 9.21
N ALA A 79 -3.04 -11.11 9.48
CA ALA A 79 -3.36 -12.50 9.19
C ALA A 79 -3.34 -12.79 7.67
N GLU A 80 -3.87 -11.86 6.86
CA GLU A 80 -3.84 -11.95 5.40
C GLU A 80 -2.41 -11.87 4.84
N ILE A 81 -1.58 -10.95 5.37
CA ILE A 81 -0.14 -10.88 5.07
C ILE A 81 0.55 -12.21 5.35
N LYS A 82 0.27 -12.82 6.51
CA LYS A 82 0.90 -14.07 6.95
C LYS A 82 0.48 -15.25 6.06
N LEU A 83 -0.76 -15.29 5.60
CA LEU A 83 -1.24 -16.29 4.65
C LEU A 83 -0.54 -16.17 3.28
N ILE A 84 -0.39 -14.95 2.78
CA ILE A 84 0.27 -14.68 1.48
C ILE A 84 1.78 -14.96 1.57
N SER A 85 2.42 -14.64 2.69
CA SER A 85 3.86 -14.87 2.90
C SER A 85 4.23 -16.33 3.17
N SER A 86 3.28 -17.19 3.52
CA SER A 86 3.51 -18.61 3.83
C SER A 86 3.29 -19.56 2.64
N ASN A 87 2.89 -19.03 1.47
CA ASN A 87 2.68 -19.75 0.21
C ASN A 87 3.76 -19.35 -0.81
#